data_AF-V9H286-F1
#
_entry.id   AF-V9H286-F1
#
_cell.length_a   1.000
_cell.length_b   1.000
_cell.length_c   1.000
_cell.angle_alpha   90.00
_cell.angle_beta   90.00
_cell.angle_gamma   90.00
#
_symmetry.space_group_name_H-M   'P 1'
#
loop_
_entity.id
_entity.type
_entity.pdbx_description
1 polymer ?
#
loop_
_entity_poly.entity_id
_entity_poly.type
_entity_poly.pdbx_seq_one_letter_code
_entity_poly.pdbx_strand_id
1 'polypeptide(L)' 'MDYQNMKIDDVIKRINELYKKSKEEGLNDLEKEEQQILRRRYIDSVKNNFRAQLETVEPKKRN' A
#
# COMPACT_ATOMS: atom_id res chain seq x y z
N MET A 1 7.76 -13.51 8.33
CA MET A 1 8.29 -12.80 7.15
C MET A 1 8.36 -11.32 7.49
N ASP A 2 9.47 -10.64 7.20
CA ASP A 2 9.59 -9.21 7.47
C ASP A 2 9.01 -8.40 6.30
N TYR A 3 7.72 -8.09 6.41
CA TYR A 3 7.00 -7.29 5.43
C TYR A 3 7.39 -5.81 5.45
N GLN A 4 8.23 -5.34 6.39
CA GLN A 4 8.62 -3.92 6.48
C GLN A 4 9.74 -3.55 5.51
N ASN A 5 10.49 -4.52 5.00
CA ASN A 5 11.66 -4.29 4.13
C ASN A 5 11.44 -4.65 2.65
N MET A 6 10.28 -5.19 2.29
CA MET A 6 9.94 -5.57 0.91
C MET A 6 9.82 -4.34 -0.02
N LYS A 7 10.09 -4.44 -1.32
CA LYS A 7 9.87 -3.29 -2.23
C LYS A 7 8.37 -3.00 -2.39
N ILE A 8 7.99 -1.73 -2.57
CA ILE A 8 6.58 -1.35 -2.74
C ILE A 8 5.94 -2.02 -3.96
N ASP A 9 6.68 -2.19 -5.06
CA ASP A 9 6.20 -2.90 -6.24
C ASP A 9 5.84 -4.36 -5.94
N ASP A 10 6.66 -5.03 -5.14
CA ASP A 10 6.42 -6.41 -4.73
C ASP A 10 5.23 -6.48 -3.74
N VAL A 11 5.08 -5.49 -2.86
CA VAL A 11 3.92 -5.37 -1.96
C VAL A 11 2.63 -5.27 -2.77
N ILE A 12 2.61 -4.45 -3.84
CA ILE A 12 1.45 -4.30 -4.73
C ILE A 12 1.14 -5.63 -5.44
N LYS A 13 2.17 -6.30 -5.99
CA LYS A 13 1.99 -7.62 -6.63
C LYS A 13 1.37 -8.62 -5.67
N ARG A 14 1.89 -8.71 -4.44
CA ARG A 14 1.37 -9.63 -3.41
C ARG A 14 -0.06 -9.30 -2.98
N ILE A 15 -0.40 -8.02 -2.85
CA ILE A 15 -1.79 -7.59 -2.58
C ILE A 15 -2.72 -8.06 -3.70
N ASN A 16 -2.30 -7.96 -4.97
CA ASN A 16 -3.10 -8.39 -6.11
C ASN A 16 -3.27 -9.91 -6.17
N GLU A 17 -2.22 -10.69 -5.86
CA GLU A 17 -2.31 -12.14 -5.72
C GLU A 17 -3.33 -12.55 -4.65
N LEU A 18 -3.21 -11.99 -3.45
CA LEU A 18 -4.15 -12.25 -2.35
C LEU A 18 -5.56 -11.79 -2.69
N TYR A 19 -5.71 -10.69 -3.43
CA TYR A 19 -7.01 -10.24 -3.89
C TYR A 19 -7.64 -11.22 -4.90
N LYS A 20 -6.88 -11.70 -5.88
CA LYS A 20 -7.35 -12.70 -6.84
C LYS A 20 -7.77 -13.97 -6.13
N LYS A 21 -6.93 -14.48 -5.22
CA LYS A 21 -7.23 -15.64 -4.39
C LYS A 21 -8.50 -15.44 -3.55
N SER A 22 -8.65 -14.27 -2.91
CA SER A 22 -9.85 -13.90 -2.16
C SER A 22 -11.13 -13.95 -2.99
N LYS A 23 -11.06 -13.72 -4.30
CA LYS A 23 -12.20 -13.73 -5.22
C LYS A 23 -12.56 -15.12 -5.73
N GLU A 24 -11.56 -15.98 -5.92
CA GLU A 24 -11.73 -17.32 -6.47
C GLU A 24 -12.10 -18.34 -5.38
N GLU A 25 -11.32 -18.39 -4.30
CA GLU A 25 -11.42 -19.43 -3.25
C GLU A 25 -11.57 -18.87 -1.84
N GLY A 26 -11.35 -17.56 -1.66
CA GLY A 26 -11.33 -16.92 -0.34
C GLY A 26 -9.93 -16.91 0.27
N LEU A 27 -9.79 -16.22 1.41
CA LEU A 27 -8.53 -16.17 2.17
C LEU A 27 -8.70 -16.85 3.52
N ASN A 28 -7.68 -17.59 3.94
CA ASN A 28 -7.58 -18.03 5.33
C ASN A 28 -7.17 -16.84 6.23
N ASP A 29 -7.21 -17.04 7.55
CA ASP A 29 -6.99 -15.93 8.49
C ASP A 29 -5.56 -15.38 8.46
N LEU A 30 -4.55 -16.24 8.21
CA LEU A 30 -3.16 -15.81 8.04
C LEU A 30 -2.99 -14.95 6.78
N GLU A 31 -3.65 -15.32 5.70
CA GLU A 31 -3.62 -14.57 4.43
C GLU A 31 -4.37 -13.24 4.54
N LYS A 32 -5.46 -13.19 5.30
CA LYS A 32 -6.15 -11.92 5.61
C LYS A 32 -5.24 -10.99 6.40
N GLU A 33 -4.56 -11.51 7.42
CA GLU A 33 -3.61 -10.74 8.21
C GLU A 33 -2.45 -10.23 7.35
N GLU A 34 -1.86 -11.11 6.52
CA GLU A 34 -0.86 -10.73 5.52
C GLU A 34 -1.37 -9.60 4.62
N GLN A 35 -2.58 -9.75 4.06
CA GLN A 35 -3.17 -8.75 3.18
C GLN A 35 -3.37 -7.40 3.89
N GLN A 36 -3.80 -7.41 5.16
CA GLN A 36 -3.97 -6.20 5.95
C GLN A 36 -2.64 -5.48 6.22
N ILE A 37 -1.61 -6.22 6.62
CA ILE A 37 -0.26 -5.67 6.84
C ILE A 37 0.27 -5.02 5.57
N LEU A 38 0.18 -5.71 4.43
CA LEU A 38 0.64 -5.22 3.15
C LEU A 38 -0.14 -3.98 2.69
N ARG A 39 -1.47 -3.98 2.82
CA ARG A 39 -2.31 -2.81 2.49
C ARG A 39 -1.97 -1.61 3.34
N ARG A 40 -1.74 -1.81 4.64
CA ARG A 40 -1.37 -0.71 5.54
C ARG A 40 -0.05 -0.08 5.10
N ARG A 41 0.94 -0.90 4.78
CA ARG A 41 2.25 -0.45 4.31
C ARG A 41 2.16 0.35 3.01
N TYR A 42 1.37 -0.12 2.04
CA TYR A 42 1.13 0.61 0.80
C TYR A 42 0.49 1.99 1.06
N ILE A 43 -0.56 2.04 1.89
CA ILE A 43 -1.23 3.30 2.24
C ILE A 43 -0.27 4.29 2.89
N ASP A 44 0.57 3.83 3.82
CA ASP A 44 1.51 4.70 4.52
C ASP A 44 2.60 5.22 3.56
N SER A 45 3.06 4.40 2.61
CA SER A 45 3.95 4.86 1.51
C SER A 45 3.29 5.93 0.64
N VAL A 46 2.04 5.71 0.21
CA VAL A 46 1.29 6.69 -0.59
C VAL A 46 1.08 8.00 0.17
N LYS A 47 0.72 7.94 1.46
CA LYS A 47 0.56 9.13 2.31
C LYS A 47 1.85 9.93 2.43
N ASN A 48 2.99 9.25 2.61
CA ASN A 48 4.28 9.92 2.72
C ASN A 48 4.68 10.60 1.40
N ASN A 49 4.50 9.91 0.27
CA ASN A 49 4.73 10.50 -1.05
C ASN A 49 3.84 11.71 -1.30
N PHE A 50 2.56 11.64 -0.90
CA PHE A 50 1.63 12.74 -1.06
C PHE A 50 1.98 13.96 -0.20
N ARG A 51 2.41 13.74 1.06
CA ARG A 51 2.90 14.84 1.93
C ARG A 51 4.11 15.54 1.31
N ALA A 52 5.08 14.77 0.83
CA ALA A 52 6.26 15.32 0.17
C ALA A 52 5.88 16.16 -1.06
N GLN A 53 4.89 15.72 -1.85
CA GLN A 53 4.38 16.52 -2.97
C GLN A 53 3.72 17.82 -2.48
N LEU A 54 2.90 17.78 -1.43
CA LEU A 54 2.25 18.98 -0.89
C LEU A 54 3.25 20.02 -0.36
N GLU A 55 4.36 19.59 0.25
CA GLU A 55 5.43 20.49 0.71
C GLU A 55 6.07 21.29 -0.45
N THR A 56 6.04 20.75 -1.66
CA THR A 56 6.54 21.43 -2.87
C THR A 56 5.51 22.32 -3.56
N VAL A 57 4.24 22.23 -3.19
CA VAL A 57 3.16 23.01 -3.80
C VAL A 57 3.07 24.36 -3.11
N GLU A 58 3.54 25.41 -3.79
CA GLU A 58 3.31 26.78 -3.33
C GLU A 58 1.87 27.23 -3.62
N PRO A 59 1.19 27.89 -2.66
CA PRO A 59 -0.13 28.46 -2.91
C PRO A 59 0.00 29.55 -3.97
N LYS A 60 -0.79 29.41 -5.05
CA LYS A 60 -0.79 30.35 -6.18
C LYS A 60 -1.14 31.77 -5.67
N LYS A 61 -0.15 32.67 -5.62
CA LYS A 61 -0.38 34.08 -5.31
C LYS A 61 -1.36 34.64 -6.34
N ARG A 62 -2.50 35.14 -5.86
CA ARG A 62 -3.42 35.95 -6.68
C ARG A 62 -2.88 37.37 -6.67
N ASN A 63 -2.40 37.83 -7.83
CA ASN A 63 -2.09 39.24 -8.09
C ASN A 63 -3.38 40.00 -8.40
#